data_AF-A0A956PD15-F1
#
_entry.id   AF-A0A956PD15-F1
#
_cell.length_a   1.000
_cell.length_b   1.000
_cell.length_c   1.000
_cell.angle_alpha   90.00
_cell.angle_beta   90.00
_cell.angle_gamma   90.00
#
_symmetry.space_group_name_H-M   'P 1'
#
loop_
_entity.id
_entity.type
_entity.pdbx_description
1 polymer ?
#
loop_
_entity_poly.entity_id
_entity_poly.type
_entity_poly.pdbx_seq_one_letter_code
_entity_poly.pdbx_strand_id
1 'polypeptide(L)'
;MMSWIDLARQGADRTEMARVFPWFGEMDACPHDPVHHAEGSPWEHTARVVEALEADPAFQAMRPERQEVLRVSAWAHDIGKPATTVIEEEGGRVRVRQPGHAALGARMIWQHLIDAGEPVRFARDVHALVAWHMRPSHMIDEGPERTLNRAIRFSVEAGEGGWTELLALCEADQHGRVSLSGADKLLPLRLLRLALEEVREAHQADLLAGPWAFGSPAARLRFLRGDVTASPWFAPPEPTGSRVLLMSGLPGAGKDSWLRENRPDLPVVSLDRIRDRLGIGPTDNQGAVLQAGFEAARAHHRAGRDFAWNATCLSRRTREKSVGLARDYDAEVTIVSLDVPLEAALTRNRGRAEPVPEPVIRKLADRREPALEGEAHLLVSVDAHGVQTPLIPPAPSGPDPSPDT
;
A
#
# COMPACT_ATOMS: atom_id res chain seq x y z
N MET A 1 -20.92 -12.86 16.23
CA MET A 1 -19.56 -13.35 16.53
C MET A 1 -18.62 -12.21 16.20
N MET A 2 -17.69 -11.85 17.09
CA MET A 2 -16.73 -10.77 16.81
C MET A 2 -15.83 -11.17 15.65
N SER A 3 -15.43 -10.21 14.81
CA SER A 3 -14.50 -10.50 13.72
C SER A 3 -13.11 -10.84 14.28
N TRP A 4 -12.27 -11.51 13.50
CA TRP A 4 -10.88 -11.72 13.90
C TRP A 4 -10.12 -10.40 14.05
N ILE A 5 -10.52 -9.35 13.32
CA ILE A 5 -9.92 -8.01 13.41
C ILE A 5 -10.23 -7.40 14.77
N ASP A 6 -11.48 -7.48 15.24
CA ASP A 6 -11.88 -6.98 16.56
C ASP A 6 -11.15 -7.72 17.68
N LEU A 7 -11.01 -9.04 17.54
CA LEU A 7 -10.27 -9.87 18.48
C LEU A 7 -8.78 -9.52 18.47
N ALA A 8 -8.19 -9.35 17.28
CA ALA A 8 -6.80 -8.93 17.15
C ALA A 8 -6.57 -7.57 17.82
N ARG A 9 -7.44 -6.58 17.61
CA ARG A 9 -7.36 -5.26 18.27
C ARG A 9 -7.35 -5.36 19.80
N GLN A 10 -8.12 -6.30 20.34
CA GLN A 10 -8.26 -6.54 21.78
C GLN A 10 -7.12 -7.36 22.39
N GLY A 11 -6.12 -7.77 21.61
CA GLY A 11 -5.00 -8.58 22.09
C GLY A 11 -5.39 -10.04 22.32
N ALA A 12 -6.30 -10.58 21.50
CA ALA A 12 -6.69 -11.98 21.57
C ALA A 12 -5.50 -12.93 21.47
N ASP A 13 -5.54 -13.99 22.28
CA ASP A 13 -4.47 -14.98 22.29
C ASP A 13 -4.56 -15.91 21.07
N ARG A 14 -3.54 -16.75 20.91
CA ARG A 14 -3.46 -17.69 19.80
C ARG A 14 -4.60 -18.73 19.77
N THR A 15 -5.17 -19.08 20.91
CA THR A 15 -6.27 -20.06 21.01
C THR A 15 -7.58 -19.45 20.51
N GLU A 16 -7.83 -18.20 20.88
CA GLU A 16 -8.96 -17.43 20.38
C GLU A 16 -8.81 -17.17 18.89
N MET A 17 -7.62 -16.72 18.46
CA MET A 17 -7.34 -16.36 17.08
C MET A 17 -7.43 -17.56 16.13
N ALA A 18 -6.93 -18.74 16.52
CA ALA A 18 -6.98 -19.96 15.69
C ALA A 18 -8.40 -20.34 15.22
N ARG A 19 -9.44 -19.94 15.97
CA ARG A 19 -10.83 -20.28 15.65
C ARG A 19 -11.46 -19.37 14.59
N VAL A 20 -10.93 -18.16 14.42
CA VAL A 20 -11.55 -17.09 13.63
C VAL A 20 -10.65 -16.56 12.52
N PHE A 21 -9.34 -16.79 12.61
CA PHE A 21 -8.38 -16.25 11.66
C PHE A 21 -8.52 -16.92 10.29
N PRO A 22 -8.81 -16.16 9.21
CA PRO A 22 -9.15 -16.75 7.91
C PRO A 22 -8.07 -17.64 7.32
N TRP A 23 -6.80 -17.35 7.62
CA TRP A 23 -5.64 -18.03 7.06
C TRP A 23 -5.04 -19.11 7.97
N PHE A 24 -5.64 -19.38 9.13
CA PHE A 24 -5.11 -20.33 10.11
C PHE A 24 -4.76 -21.69 9.50
N GLY A 25 -5.70 -22.34 8.81
CA GLY A 25 -5.49 -23.69 8.29
C GLY A 25 -4.37 -23.77 7.24
N GLU A 26 -4.26 -22.77 6.37
CA GLU A 26 -3.20 -22.73 5.35
C GLU A 26 -1.83 -22.43 5.97
N MET A 27 -1.78 -21.54 6.97
CA MET A 27 -0.55 -21.21 7.67
C MET A 27 -0.05 -22.33 8.57
N ASP A 28 -0.95 -23.06 9.23
CA ASP A 28 -0.60 -24.17 10.11
C ASP A 28 -0.06 -25.38 9.32
N ALA A 29 -0.66 -25.67 8.16
CA ALA A 29 -0.22 -26.74 7.28
C ALA A 29 1.03 -26.41 6.44
N CYS A 30 1.42 -25.13 6.35
CA CYS A 30 2.54 -24.68 5.53
C CYS A 30 3.88 -25.03 6.20
N PRO A 31 4.85 -25.63 5.47
CA PRO A 31 6.16 -25.91 6.03
C PRO A 31 6.97 -24.63 6.24
N HIS A 32 7.75 -24.60 7.32
CA HIS A 32 8.83 -23.64 7.54
C HIS A 32 10.21 -24.30 7.33
N ASP A 33 11.24 -23.49 7.11
CA ASP A 33 12.60 -24.02 7.00
C ASP A 33 13.04 -24.59 8.36
N PRO A 34 13.40 -25.87 8.46
CA PRO A 34 13.62 -26.53 9.75
C PRO A 34 14.84 -26.01 10.52
N VAL A 35 15.72 -25.22 9.89
CA VAL A 35 16.92 -24.64 10.52
C VAL A 35 16.68 -23.19 10.90
N HIS A 36 16.11 -22.40 9.98
CA HIS A 36 15.91 -20.97 10.19
C HIS A 36 14.62 -20.64 10.94
N HIS A 37 13.68 -21.59 10.97
CA HIS A 37 12.34 -21.48 11.55
C HIS A 37 11.95 -22.82 12.19
N ALA A 38 12.68 -23.21 13.23
CA ALA A 38 12.46 -24.48 13.92
C ALA A 38 11.18 -24.50 14.78
N GLU A 39 10.43 -23.39 14.85
CA GLU A 39 9.14 -23.36 15.54
C GLU A 39 8.05 -24.22 14.87
N GLY A 40 8.14 -24.48 13.57
CA GLY A 40 7.32 -25.50 12.89
C GLY A 40 6.53 -24.98 11.68
N SER A 41 5.67 -23.99 11.87
CA SER A 41 4.80 -23.44 10.81
C SER A 41 4.77 -21.91 10.84
N PRO A 42 4.38 -21.24 9.73
CA PRO A 42 4.05 -19.82 9.73
C PRO A 42 3.08 -19.42 10.83
N TRP A 43 2.08 -20.26 11.13
CA TRP A 43 1.14 -19.99 12.22
C TRP A 43 1.81 -19.96 13.60
N GLU A 44 2.61 -20.97 13.92
CA GLU A 44 3.33 -21.03 15.19
C GLU A 44 4.27 -19.83 15.37
N HIS A 45 4.96 -19.46 14.29
CA HIS A 45 5.79 -18.26 14.25
C HIS A 45 4.98 -17.01 14.55
N THR A 46 3.90 -16.77 13.79
CA THR A 46 3.05 -15.59 13.96
C THR A 46 2.50 -15.47 15.38
N ALA A 47 2.05 -16.56 16.00
CA ALA A 47 1.58 -16.55 17.37
C ALA A 47 2.66 -16.10 18.36
N ARG A 48 3.89 -16.61 18.22
CA ARG A 48 5.04 -16.20 19.05
C ARG A 48 5.44 -14.76 18.84
N VAL A 49 5.35 -14.25 17.61
CA VAL A 49 5.59 -12.83 17.30
C VAL A 49 4.58 -11.95 18.06
N VAL A 50 3.30 -12.32 18.06
CA VAL A 50 2.27 -11.57 18.80
C VAL A 50 2.52 -11.64 20.31
N GLU A 51 2.86 -12.81 20.86
CA GLU A 51 3.22 -12.95 22.28
C GLU A 51 4.43 -12.09 22.67
N ALA A 52 5.46 -12.06 21.83
CA ALA A 52 6.63 -11.22 22.03
C ALA A 52 6.29 -9.72 21.96
N LEU A 53 5.40 -9.34 21.03
CA LEU A 53 4.93 -7.96 20.88
C LEU A 53 4.12 -7.51 22.11
N GLU A 54 3.15 -8.31 22.58
CA GLU A 54 2.35 -7.96 23.76
C GLU A 54 3.20 -7.83 25.03
N ALA A 55 4.32 -8.56 25.11
CA ALA A 55 5.26 -8.49 26.21
C ALA A 55 6.21 -7.29 26.15
N ASP A 56 6.29 -6.56 25.03
CA ASP A 56 7.21 -5.44 24.84
C ASP A 56 6.70 -4.15 25.52
N PRO A 57 7.45 -3.58 26.50
CA PRO A 57 7.08 -2.32 27.13
C PRO A 57 6.96 -1.15 26.14
N ALA A 58 7.75 -1.14 25.05
CA ALA A 58 7.69 -0.08 24.06
C ALA A 58 6.36 -0.11 23.30
N PHE A 59 5.87 -1.30 22.96
CA PHE A 59 4.53 -1.51 22.41
C PHE A 59 3.43 -1.09 23.40
N GLN A 60 3.53 -1.53 24.66
CA GLN A 60 2.55 -1.19 25.70
C GLN A 60 2.44 0.33 25.95
N ALA A 61 3.51 1.08 25.71
CA ALA A 61 3.55 2.54 25.82
C ALA A 61 2.99 3.29 24.59
N MET A 62 2.76 2.60 23.46
CA MET A 62 2.17 3.21 22.26
C MET A 62 0.72 3.64 22.51
N ARG A 63 0.23 4.60 21.72
CA ARG A 63 -1.19 4.97 21.73
C ARG A 63 -2.06 3.77 21.35
N PRO A 64 -3.27 3.62 21.94
CA PRO A 64 -4.16 2.49 21.66
C PRO A 64 -4.41 2.26 20.16
N GLU A 65 -4.62 3.33 19.39
CA GLU A 65 -4.89 3.22 17.95
C GLU A 65 -3.69 2.63 17.19
N ARG A 66 -2.47 2.86 17.67
CA ARG A 66 -1.24 2.33 17.07
C ARG A 66 -0.99 0.89 17.50
N GLN A 67 -1.36 0.53 18.73
CA GLN A 67 -1.33 -0.86 19.19
C GLN A 67 -2.24 -1.73 18.33
N GLU A 68 -3.45 -1.25 18.04
CA GLU A 68 -4.42 -1.95 17.18
C GLU A 68 -3.86 -2.24 15.78
N VAL A 69 -3.27 -1.23 15.12
CA VAL A 69 -2.62 -1.39 13.81
C VAL A 69 -1.52 -2.44 13.88
N LEU A 70 -0.69 -2.40 14.91
CA LEU A 70 0.47 -3.28 15.03
C LEU A 70 0.07 -4.72 15.36
N ARG A 71 -0.97 -4.94 16.19
CA ARG A 71 -1.53 -6.28 16.45
C ARG A 71 -2.07 -6.92 15.18
N VAL A 72 -2.87 -6.20 14.41
CA VAL A 72 -3.41 -6.70 13.14
C VAL A 72 -2.28 -6.97 12.14
N SER A 73 -1.27 -6.09 12.08
CA SER A 73 -0.09 -6.28 11.23
C SER A 73 0.73 -7.50 11.65
N ALA A 74 0.91 -7.74 12.95
CA ALA A 74 1.63 -8.90 13.48
C ALA A 74 0.92 -10.21 13.10
N TRP A 75 -0.40 -10.31 13.27
CA TRP A 75 -1.16 -11.47 12.79
C TRP A 75 -1.09 -11.65 11.26
N ALA A 76 -0.99 -10.54 10.51
CA ALA A 76 -1.05 -10.57 9.05
C ALA A 76 0.32 -10.65 8.33
N HIS A 77 1.46 -10.43 9.01
CA HIS A 77 2.74 -10.18 8.33
C HIS A 77 3.18 -11.31 7.38
N ASP A 78 2.83 -12.54 7.73
CA ASP A 78 3.25 -13.76 7.05
C ASP A 78 2.14 -14.51 6.30
N ILE A 79 0.94 -13.93 6.16
CA ILE A 79 -0.21 -14.60 5.51
C ILE A 79 0.04 -14.96 4.05
N GLY A 80 1.03 -14.33 3.40
CA GLY A 80 1.43 -14.63 2.03
C GLY A 80 2.31 -15.88 1.88
N LYS A 81 2.85 -16.44 2.97
CA LYS A 81 3.79 -17.57 2.92
C LYS A 81 3.20 -18.83 2.29
N PRO A 82 1.98 -19.30 2.64
CA PRO A 82 1.42 -20.53 2.06
C PRO A 82 1.37 -20.49 0.52
N ALA A 83 0.91 -19.37 -0.04
CA ALA A 83 0.76 -19.20 -1.49
C ALA A 83 2.07 -18.91 -2.25
N THR A 84 3.20 -18.70 -1.55
CA THR A 84 4.51 -18.41 -2.17
C THR A 84 5.58 -19.42 -1.80
N THR A 85 5.21 -20.51 -1.12
CA THR A 85 6.18 -21.51 -0.65
C THR A 85 6.77 -22.29 -1.81
N VAL A 86 8.10 -22.35 -1.83
CA VAL A 86 8.93 -23.14 -2.73
C VAL A 86 9.83 -24.03 -1.89
N ILE A 87 9.79 -25.33 -2.17
CA ILE A 87 10.58 -26.35 -1.47
C ILE A 87 11.66 -26.84 -2.44
N GLU A 88 12.92 -26.73 -2.03
CA GLU A 88 14.08 -27.13 -2.81
C GLU A 88 14.93 -28.11 -1.98
N GLU A 89 15.53 -29.10 -2.64
CA GLU A 89 16.53 -29.98 -2.03
C GLU A 89 17.90 -29.62 -2.60
N GLU A 90 18.79 -29.09 -1.76
CA GLU A 90 20.12 -28.63 -2.17
C GLU A 90 21.16 -29.20 -1.20
N GLY A 91 22.12 -29.98 -1.72
CA GLY A 91 23.19 -30.58 -0.91
C GLY A 91 22.71 -31.57 0.16
N GLY A 92 21.58 -32.24 -0.05
CA GLY A 92 20.97 -33.18 0.91
C GLY A 92 20.22 -32.51 2.07
N ARG A 93 20.00 -31.18 2.00
CA ARG A 93 19.16 -30.43 2.93
C ARG A 93 17.90 -29.92 2.22
N VAL A 94 16.75 -30.10 2.85
CA VAL A 94 15.51 -29.45 2.42
C VAL A 94 15.56 -27.98 2.83
N ARG A 95 15.38 -27.08 1.87
CA ARG A 95 15.28 -25.65 2.05
C ARG A 95 13.89 -25.19 1.64
N VAL A 96 13.23 -24.46 2.53
CA VAL A 96 11.92 -23.86 2.27
C VAL A 96 12.11 -22.35 2.11
N ARG A 97 11.62 -21.79 1.01
CA ARG A 97 11.67 -20.35 0.73
C ARG A 97 10.29 -19.84 0.38
N GLN A 98 10.00 -18.59 0.71
CA GLN A 98 8.73 -17.92 0.37
C GLN A 98 8.99 -16.59 -0.35
N PRO A 99 9.51 -16.62 -1.59
CA PRO A 99 9.81 -15.39 -2.32
C PRO A 99 8.56 -14.55 -2.57
N GLY A 100 8.58 -13.28 -2.17
CA GLY A 100 7.50 -12.33 -2.42
C GLY A 100 6.30 -12.44 -1.47
N HIS A 101 6.37 -13.24 -0.40
CA HIS A 101 5.26 -13.37 0.56
C HIS A 101 4.84 -12.03 1.16
N ALA A 102 5.78 -11.14 1.50
CA ALA A 102 5.44 -9.83 2.06
C ALA A 102 4.56 -8.99 1.11
N ALA A 103 4.88 -8.98 -0.19
CA ALA A 103 4.09 -8.24 -1.19
C ALA A 103 2.72 -8.88 -1.45
N LEU A 104 2.65 -10.22 -1.46
CA LEU A 104 1.38 -10.93 -1.60
C LEU A 104 0.50 -10.75 -0.36
N GLY A 105 1.07 -10.93 0.83
CA GLY A 105 0.39 -10.77 2.12
C GLY A 105 -0.15 -9.36 2.30
N ALA A 106 0.62 -8.33 1.95
CA ALA A 106 0.17 -6.94 1.97
C ALA A 106 -1.07 -6.72 1.08
N ARG A 107 -1.09 -7.33 -0.11
CA ARG A 107 -2.25 -7.27 -1.02
C ARG A 107 -3.47 -8.00 -0.45
N MET A 108 -3.25 -9.18 0.12
CA MET A 108 -4.30 -10.00 0.74
C MET A 108 -4.95 -9.25 1.90
N ILE A 109 -4.14 -8.70 2.81
CA ILE A 109 -4.66 -7.97 3.98
C ILE A 109 -5.35 -6.67 3.55
N TRP A 110 -4.81 -5.94 2.57
CA TRP A 110 -5.46 -4.75 2.01
C TRP A 110 -6.87 -5.07 1.51
N GLN A 111 -7.01 -6.08 0.65
CA GLN A 111 -8.32 -6.45 0.10
C GLN A 111 -9.28 -6.89 1.21
N HIS A 112 -8.78 -7.68 2.18
CA HIS A 112 -9.58 -8.15 3.30
C HIS A 112 -10.10 -7.01 4.18
N LEU A 113 -9.26 -6.04 4.54
CA LEU A 113 -9.64 -4.90 5.37
C LEU A 113 -10.65 -4.00 4.66
N ILE A 114 -10.49 -3.77 3.35
CA ILE A 114 -11.51 -3.03 2.58
C ILE A 114 -12.84 -3.79 2.53
N ASP A 115 -12.82 -5.11 2.37
CA ASP A 115 -14.05 -5.91 2.36
C ASP A 115 -14.76 -5.93 3.72
N ALA A 116 -13.98 -5.86 4.81
CA ALA A 116 -14.49 -5.70 6.17
C ALA A 116 -15.06 -4.29 6.45
N GLY A 117 -14.86 -3.32 5.53
CA GLY A 117 -15.32 -1.94 5.71
C GLY A 117 -14.47 -1.13 6.68
N GLU A 118 -13.22 -1.55 6.91
CA GLU A 118 -12.32 -0.86 7.82
C GLU A 118 -11.92 0.53 7.29
N PRO A 119 -11.64 1.51 8.19
CA PRO A 119 -11.17 2.82 7.78
C PRO A 119 -9.96 2.73 6.86
N VAL A 120 -9.99 3.46 5.75
CA VAL A 120 -8.94 3.33 4.73
C VAL A 120 -7.54 3.62 5.27
N ARG A 121 -7.39 4.57 6.20
CA ARG A 121 -6.07 4.87 6.83
C ARG A 121 -5.55 3.67 7.60
N PHE A 122 -6.39 3.04 8.41
CA PHE A 122 -6.06 1.81 9.13
C PHE A 122 -5.60 0.70 8.15
N ALA A 123 -6.36 0.49 7.07
CA ALA A 123 -6.01 -0.52 6.07
C ALA A 123 -4.68 -0.23 5.34
N ARG A 124 -4.35 1.04 5.12
CA ARG A 124 -3.08 1.46 4.52
C ARG A 124 -1.89 1.23 5.44
N ASP A 125 -2.02 1.59 6.72
CA ASP A 125 -0.96 1.43 7.70
C ASP A 125 -0.62 -0.07 7.88
N VAL A 126 -1.65 -0.92 8.02
CA VAL A 126 -1.46 -2.38 8.08
C VAL A 126 -0.81 -2.91 6.80
N HIS A 127 -1.30 -2.49 5.63
CA HIS A 127 -0.69 -2.86 4.35
C HIS A 127 0.81 -2.49 4.30
N ALA A 128 1.16 -1.27 4.71
CA ALA A 128 2.54 -0.79 4.68
C ALA A 128 3.44 -1.60 5.62
N LEU A 129 3.00 -1.85 6.86
CA LEU A 129 3.76 -2.66 7.81
C LEU A 129 3.99 -4.08 7.29
N VAL A 130 2.95 -4.75 6.78
CA VAL A 130 3.07 -6.09 6.19
C VAL A 130 3.98 -6.08 4.95
N ALA A 131 3.90 -5.05 4.09
CA ALA A 131 4.72 -4.96 2.88
C ALA A 131 6.23 -4.72 3.17
N TRP A 132 6.55 -4.16 4.34
CA TRP A 132 7.89 -3.72 4.69
C TRP A 132 8.56 -4.55 5.80
N HIS A 133 7.84 -5.42 6.50
CA HIS A 133 8.30 -6.11 7.72
C HIS A 133 9.66 -6.81 7.63
N MET A 134 10.10 -7.28 6.45
CA MET A 134 11.42 -7.92 6.30
C MET A 134 12.58 -6.96 6.00
N ARG A 135 12.28 -5.76 5.52
CA ARG A 135 13.28 -4.87 4.90
C ARG A 135 14.26 -4.25 5.92
N PRO A 136 13.81 -3.80 7.11
CA PRO A 136 14.67 -3.09 8.07
C PRO A 136 15.96 -3.83 8.42
N SER A 137 15.91 -5.15 8.57
CA SER A 137 17.06 -5.98 8.95
C SER A 137 18.23 -5.95 7.95
N HIS A 138 18.00 -5.50 6.72
CA HIS A 138 19.02 -5.45 5.66
C HIS A 138 19.38 -4.03 5.23
N MET A 139 18.68 -3.02 5.73
CA MET A 139 18.83 -1.65 5.23
C MET A 139 20.20 -1.05 5.57
N ILE A 140 20.69 -1.28 6.79
CA ILE A 140 21.93 -0.64 7.26
C ILE A 140 23.17 -1.04 6.43
N ASP A 141 23.14 -2.25 5.85
CA ASP A 141 24.23 -2.79 5.03
C ASP A 141 24.30 -2.15 3.63
N GLU A 142 23.27 -1.39 3.22
CA GLU A 142 23.20 -0.75 1.91
C GLU A 142 23.94 0.61 1.86
N GLY A 143 24.45 1.07 3.00
CA GLY A 143 25.12 2.37 3.15
C GLY A 143 24.16 3.51 3.51
N PRO A 144 24.69 4.64 4.02
CA PRO A 144 23.89 5.69 4.68
C PRO A 144 22.87 6.36 3.74
N GLU A 145 23.28 6.71 2.51
CA GLU A 145 22.40 7.38 1.55
C GLU A 145 21.20 6.49 1.13
N ARG A 146 21.47 5.21 0.84
CA ARG A 146 20.41 4.25 0.48
C ARG A 146 19.48 3.97 1.67
N THR A 147 20.05 3.85 2.86
CA THR A 147 19.31 3.69 4.12
C THR A 147 18.36 4.86 4.33
N LEU A 148 18.87 6.09 4.27
CA LEU A 148 18.06 7.31 4.39
C LEU A 148 16.97 7.37 3.32
N ASN A 149 17.31 7.07 2.07
CA ASN A 149 16.34 7.13 0.99
C ASN A 149 15.18 6.15 1.17
N ARG A 150 15.47 4.95 1.68
CA ARG A 150 14.44 3.97 2.05
C ARG A 150 13.68 4.37 3.31
N ALA A 151 14.36 4.98 4.29
CA ALA A 151 13.74 5.52 5.49
C ALA A 151 12.65 6.55 5.16
N ILE A 152 12.99 7.51 4.32
CA ILE A 152 12.07 8.54 3.83
C ILE A 152 10.95 7.91 2.99
N ARG A 153 11.24 6.91 2.15
CA ARG A 153 10.21 6.23 1.36
C ARG A 153 9.16 5.56 2.24
N PHE A 154 9.59 4.79 3.24
CA PHE A 154 8.67 4.10 4.14
C PHE A 154 7.85 5.08 4.97
N SER A 155 8.48 6.13 5.52
CA SER A 155 7.78 7.09 6.38
C SER A 155 6.60 7.76 5.68
N VAL A 156 6.68 7.92 4.35
CA VAL A 156 5.60 8.48 3.53
C VAL A 156 4.54 7.45 3.16
N GLU A 157 4.93 6.19 2.93
CA GLU A 157 4.03 5.10 2.53
C GLU A 157 3.15 4.61 3.71
N ALA A 158 3.68 4.67 4.93
CA ALA A 158 3.02 4.21 6.14
C ALA A 158 1.97 5.18 6.71
N GLY A 159 1.70 6.32 6.05
CA GLY A 159 0.61 7.23 6.41
C GLY A 159 0.76 7.83 7.81
N GLU A 160 -0.13 7.45 8.74
CA GLU A 160 -0.06 7.84 10.15
C GLU A 160 0.81 6.88 11.00
N GLY A 161 1.27 5.78 10.39
CA GLY A 161 2.26 4.88 10.98
C GLY A 161 3.69 5.30 10.73
N GLY A 162 4.54 5.02 11.70
CA GLY A 162 5.94 5.42 11.69
C GLY A 162 6.90 4.25 11.66
N TRP A 163 8.18 4.62 11.65
CA TRP A 163 9.27 3.68 11.85
C TRP A 163 9.21 2.98 13.21
N THR A 164 8.58 3.61 14.22
CA THR A 164 8.44 3.03 15.56
C THR A 164 7.69 1.69 15.53
N GLU A 165 6.56 1.62 14.84
CA GLU A 165 5.76 0.40 14.71
C GLU A 165 6.44 -0.64 13.84
N LEU A 166 7.08 -0.22 12.74
CA LEU A 166 7.79 -1.16 11.87
C LEU A 166 8.97 -1.81 12.59
N LEU A 167 9.74 -1.03 13.37
CA LEU A 167 10.84 -1.57 14.17
C LEU A 167 10.33 -2.50 15.25
N ALA A 168 9.25 -2.15 15.97
CA ALA A 168 8.62 -3.03 16.95
C ALA A 168 8.14 -4.35 16.33
N LEU A 169 7.53 -4.32 15.13
CA LEU A 169 7.16 -5.53 14.40
C LEU A 169 8.38 -6.39 14.07
N CYS A 170 9.46 -5.77 13.59
CA CYS A 170 10.68 -6.49 13.22
C CYS A 170 11.39 -7.10 14.44
N GLU A 171 11.42 -6.38 15.56
CA GLU A 171 11.98 -6.84 16.83
C GLU A 171 11.16 -8.03 17.35
N ALA A 172 9.83 -7.92 17.36
CA ALA A 172 8.93 -9.02 17.70
C ALA A 172 9.09 -10.23 16.76
N ASP A 173 9.27 -10.02 15.45
CA ASP A 173 9.56 -11.08 14.47
C ASP A 173 10.86 -11.84 14.82
N GLN A 174 11.91 -11.11 15.22
CA GLN A 174 13.16 -11.76 15.63
C GLN A 174 13.01 -12.50 16.97
N HIS A 175 12.25 -11.95 17.92
CA HIS A 175 12.01 -12.58 19.21
C HIS A 175 11.12 -13.83 19.13
N GLY A 176 10.14 -13.83 18.22
CA GLY A 176 9.26 -14.99 17.99
C GLY A 176 9.95 -16.17 17.30
N ARG A 177 11.12 -15.94 16.70
CA ARG A 177 11.83 -16.91 15.87
C ARG A 177 12.70 -17.88 16.68
N VAL A 178 12.56 -19.17 16.43
CA VAL A 178 13.47 -20.22 16.89
C VAL A 178 14.45 -20.56 15.76
N SER A 179 15.63 -19.94 15.80
CA SER A 179 16.67 -20.11 14.81
C SER A 179 17.86 -20.88 15.39
N LEU A 180 18.31 -21.93 14.69
CA LEU A 180 19.51 -22.68 15.09
C LEU A 180 20.83 -22.00 14.67
N SER A 181 20.75 -20.86 13.94
CA SER A 181 21.91 -20.04 13.59
C SER A 181 22.17 -18.93 14.63
N GLY A 182 23.38 -18.83 15.16
CA GLY A 182 23.78 -17.88 16.22
C GLY A 182 24.08 -16.44 15.79
N ALA A 183 23.41 -15.91 14.77
CA ALA A 183 23.60 -14.50 14.35
C ALA A 183 22.73 -13.56 15.20
N ASP A 184 23.29 -12.44 15.67
CA ASP A 184 22.52 -11.36 16.30
C ASP A 184 21.72 -10.60 15.24
N LYS A 185 20.43 -10.93 15.14
CA LYS A 185 19.50 -10.30 14.19
C LYS A 185 18.88 -9.00 14.68
N LEU A 186 19.13 -8.62 15.94
CA LEU A 186 18.63 -7.37 16.53
C LEU A 186 19.59 -6.21 16.32
N LEU A 187 20.90 -6.47 16.22
CA LEU A 187 21.89 -5.43 15.98
C LEU A 187 21.56 -4.54 14.77
N PRO A 188 21.21 -5.06 13.57
CA PRO A 188 20.84 -4.21 12.44
C PRO A 188 19.65 -3.28 12.72
N LEU A 189 18.66 -3.76 13.47
CA LEU A 189 17.47 -2.97 13.83
C LEU A 189 17.83 -1.84 14.80
N ARG A 190 18.69 -2.11 15.78
CA ARG A 190 19.20 -1.09 16.71
C ARG A 190 20.03 -0.03 16.00
N LEU A 191 20.90 -0.44 15.07
CA LEU A 191 21.69 0.49 14.26
C LEU A 191 20.79 1.36 13.36
N LEU A 192 19.74 0.76 12.78
CA LEU A 192 18.77 1.52 12.00
C LEU A 192 18.03 2.54 12.87
N ARG A 193 17.60 2.17 14.09
CA ARG A 193 16.97 3.11 15.03
C ARG A 193 17.89 4.30 15.32
N LEU A 194 19.17 4.05 15.62
CA LEU A 194 20.16 5.10 15.85
C LEU A 194 20.33 6.01 14.61
N ALA A 195 20.36 5.43 13.41
CA ALA A 195 20.46 6.22 12.18
C ALA A 195 19.23 7.12 11.97
N LEU A 196 18.03 6.67 12.35
CA LEU A 196 16.81 7.49 12.30
C LEU A 196 16.81 8.61 13.36
N GLU A 197 17.33 8.33 14.55
CA GLU A 197 17.54 9.35 15.59
C GLU A 197 18.56 10.40 15.14
N GLU A 198 19.65 9.99 14.47
CA GLU A 198 20.62 10.90 13.89
C GLU A 198 19.99 11.81 12.82
N VAL A 199 19.09 11.27 11.98
CA VAL A 199 18.33 12.07 11.01
C VAL A 199 17.49 13.14 11.70
N ARG A 200 16.88 12.83 12.85
CA ARG A 200 16.13 13.81 13.65
C ARG A 200 17.03 14.95 14.10
N GLU A 201 18.20 14.65 14.66
CA GLU A 201 19.13 15.67 15.16
C GLU A 201 19.76 16.49 14.02
N ALA A 202 20.17 15.82 12.93
CA ALA A 202 20.88 16.46 11.83
C ALA A 202 19.97 17.24 10.87
N HIS A 203 18.73 16.80 10.69
CA HIS A 203 17.81 17.35 9.67
C HIS A 203 16.48 17.87 10.24
N GLN A 204 16.31 17.86 11.56
CA GLN A 204 15.05 18.26 12.23
C GLN A 204 13.83 17.48 11.72
N ALA A 205 14.05 16.25 11.26
CA ALA A 205 13.02 15.38 10.70
C ALA A 205 12.90 14.10 11.55
N ASP A 206 11.85 14.02 12.36
CA ASP A 206 11.59 12.84 13.19
C ASP A 206 10.85 11.76 12.39
N LEU A 207 11.62 10.91 11.71
CA LEU A 207 11.09 9.79 10.94
C LEU A 207 10.52 8.66 11.83
N LEU A 208 10.86 8.63 13.13
CA LEU A 208 10.26 7.69 14.09
C LEU A 208 8.82 8.09 14.42
N ALA A 209 8.54 9.40 14.44
CA ALA A 209 7.25 9.96 14.76
C ALA A 209 6.33 10.21 13.55
N GLY A 210 6.88 10.43 12.34
CA GLY A 210 6.03 10.74 11.19
C GLY A 210 6.74 10.77 9.83
N PRO A 211 5.98 11.10 8.76
CA PRO A 211 6.49 11.15 7.40
C PRO A 211 7.50 12.29 7.21
N TRP A 212 8.40 12.12 6.23
CA TRP A 212 9.25 13.22 5.77
C TRP A 212 8.42 14.37 5.20
N ALA A 213 8.68 15.58 5.67
CA ALA A 213 7.96 16.79 5.26
C ALA A 213 8.53 17.35 3.95
N PHE A 214 8.09 16.82 2.81
CA PHE A 214 8.45 17.39 1.51
C PHE A 214 7.89 18.81 1.34
N GLY A 215 8.70 19.71 0.76
CA GLY A 215 8.28 21.09 0.49
C GLY A 215 7.11 21.21 -0.49
N SER A 216 6.87 20.21 -1.34
CA SER A 216 5.68 20.15 -2.19
C SER A 216 5.34 18.72 -2.67
N PRO A 217 4.13 18.47 -3.21
CA PRO A 217 3.78 17.22 -3.84
C PRO A 217 4.69 16.83 -5.00
N ALA A 218 5.17 17.82 -5.78
CA ALA A 218 6.11 17.59 -6.86
C ALA A 218 7.47 17.10 -6.33
N ALA A 219 7.95 17.67 -5.23
CA ALA A 219 9.17 17.21 -4.54
C ALA A 219 9.05 15.76 -4.05
N ARG A 220 7.94 15.43 -3.37
CA ARG A 220 7.64 14.06 -2.92
C ARG A 220 7.68 13.07 -4.07
N LEU A 221 7.00 13.39 -5.18
CA LEU A 221 6.93 12.51 -6.33
C LEU A 221 8.28 12.32 -7.01
N ARG A 222 9.03 13.40 -7.21
CA ARG A 222 10.39 13.32 -7.79
C ARG A 222 11.27 12.40 -6.95
N PHE A 223 11.22 12.55 -5.62
CA PHE A 223 11.96 11.72 -4.70
C PHE A 223 11.55 10.24 -4.74
N LEU A 224 10.26 9.96 -4.59
CA LEU A 224 9.75 8.58 -4.52
C LEU A 224 9.88 7.81 -5.84
N ARG A 225 10.11 8.48 -6.98
CA ARG A 225 10.43 7.81 -8.25
C ARG A 225 11.85 7.26 -8.30
N GLY A 226 12.77 7.81 -7.50
CA GLY A 226 14.19 7.43 -7.56
C GLY A 226 14.89 7.95 -8.82
N ASP A 227 14.58 9.17 -9.25
CA ASP A 227 15.39 9.89 -10.25
C ASP A 227 16.86 9.92 -9.76
N VAL A 228 17.85 9.82 -10.65
CA VAL A 228 19.29 9.77 -10.28
C VAL A 228 19.72 11.03 -9.53
N THR A 229 18.96 12.12 -9.67
CA THR A 229 19.15 13.40 -8.99
C THR A 229 18.08 13.68 -7.90
N ALA A 230 17.28 12.67 -7.54
CA ALA A 230 16.26 12.79 -6.52
C ALA A 230 16.89 13.05 -5.15
N SER A 231 16.69 14.26 -4.65
CA SER A 231 17.10 14.68 -3.32
C SER A 231 15.85 15.01 -2.50
N PRO A 232 15.74 14.54 -1.24
CA PRO A 232 14.63 14.88 -0.37
C PRO A 232 14.66 16.35 0.08
N TRP A 233 15.76 17.06 -0.18
CA TRP A 233 15.97 18.48 0.08
C TRP A 233 15.69 19.37 -1.13
N PHE A 234 15.41 18.80 -2.31
CA PHE A 234 15.17 19.57 -3.53
C PHE A 234 13.68 19.70 -3.82
N ALA A 235 13.20 20.94 -3.95
CA ALA A 235 11.86 21.24 -4.41
C ALA A 235 11.89 21.63 -5.90
N PRO A 236 11.40 20.76 -6.82
CA PRO A 236 11.22 21.15 -8.21
C PRO A 236 10.09 22.18 -8.34
N PRO A 237 10.03 22.92 -9.46
CA PRO A 237 8.86 23.74 -9.77
C PRO A 237 7.59 22.88 -9.86
N GLU A 238 6.44 23.50 -9.60
CA GLU A 238 5.14 22.85 -9.76
C GLU A 238 4.84 22.56 -11.24
N PRO A 239 4.09 21.49 -11.53
CA PRO A 239 3.71 21.12 -12.89
C PRO A 239 2.93 22.24 -13.57
N THR A 240 3.25 22.49 -14.83
CA THR A 240 2.63 23.54 -15.68
C THR A 240 1.63 23.00 -16.69
N GLY A 241 1.54 21.67 -16.82
CA GLY A 241 0.64 20.98 -17.74
C GLY A 241 -0.82 20.92 -17.26
N SER A 242 -1.61 20.13 -17.97
CA SER A 242 -3.01 19.85 -17.61
C SER A 242 -3.14 19.19 -16.24
N ARG A 243 -4.29 19.34 -15.57
CA ARG A 243 -4.64 18.53 -14.40
C ARG A 243 -5.37 17.26 -14.83
N VAL A 244 -4.87 16.11 -14.41
CA VAL A 244 -5.43 14.79 -14.71
C VAL A 244 -6.04 14.17 -13.47
N LEU A 245 -7.32 13.84 -13.57
CA LEU A 245 -8.03 13.08 -12.55
C LEU A 245 -8.08 11.59 -12.95
N LEU A 246 -7.31 10.75 -12.28
CA LEU A 246 -7.31 9.31 -12.52
C LEU A 246 -8.29 8.62 -11.58
N MET A 247 -9.27 7.92 -12.14
CA MET A 247 -10.18 7.07 -11.38
C MET A 247 -9.58 5.66 -11.24
N SER A 248 -9.60 5.15 -10.01
CA SER A 248 -9.22 3.77 -9.67
C SER A 248 -10.37 3.11 -8.91
N GLY A 249 -10.71 1.87 -9.24
CA GLY A 249 -11.79 1.16 -8.55
C GLY A 249 -12.38 0.02 -9.36
N LEU A 250 -13.01 -0.93 -8.68
CA LEU A 250 -13.62 -2.11 -9.30
C LEU A 250 -14.74 -1.72 -10.28
N PRO A 251 -15.07 -2.57 -11.27
CA PRO A 251 -16.35 -2.48 -11.96
C PRO A 251 -17.49 -2.50 -10.93
N GLY A 252 -18.48 -1.61 -11.09
CA GLY A 252 -19.55 -1.45 -10.09
C GLY A 252 -19.17 -0.61 -8.86
N ALA A 253 -17.92 -0.13 -8.73
CA ALA A 253 -17.53 0.68 -7.57
C ALA A 253 -18.23 2.06 -7.52
N GLY A 254 -18.64 2.61 -8.67
CA GLY A 254 -19.31 3.92 -8.75
C GLY A 254 -18.51 5.01 -9.47
N LYS A 255 -17.44 4.67 -10.21
CA LYS A 255 -16.53 5.64 -10.85
C LYS A 255 -17.26 6.67 -11.72
N ASP A 256 -18.15 6.21 -12.61
CA ASP A 256 -18.91 7.09 -13.50
C ASP A 256 -19.89 7.99 -12.74
N SER A 257 -20.52 7.47 -11.67
CA SER A 257 -21.42 8.27 -10.84
C SER A 257 -20.67 9.36 -10.09
N TRP A 258 -19.54 9.00 -9.48
CA TRP A 258 -18.70 9.95 -8.78
C TRP A 258 -18.21 11.06 -9.72
N LEU A 259 -17.78 10.73 -10.94
CA LEU A 259 -17.37 11.73 -11.94
C LEU A 259 -18.51 12.67 -12.33
N ARG A 260 -19.72 12.16 -12.59
CA ARG A 260 -20.88 12.99 -12.94
C ARG A 260 -21.28 13.95 -11.82
N GLU A 261 -21.17 13.51 -10.57
CA GLU A 261 -21.60 14.28 -9.41
C GLU A 261 -20.55 15.31 -8.98
N ASN A 262 -19.27 14.93 -8.99
CA ASN A 262 -18.20 15.75 -8.43
C ASN A 262 -17.45 16.57 -9.49
N ARG A 263 -17.36 16.07 -10.73
CA ARG A 263 -16.59 16.67 -11.83
C ARG A 263 -17.33 16.61 -13.19
N PRO A 264 -18.58 17.12 -13.27
CA PRO A 264 -19.36 17.12 -14.51
C PRO A 264 -18.74 17.98 -15.62
N ASP A 265 -17.84 18.89 -15.26
CA ASP A 265 -17.11 19.81 -16.14
C ASP A 265 -15.99 19.13 -16.94
N LEU A 266 -15.45 18.01 -16.44
CA LEU A 266 -14.29 17.38 -17.04
C LEU A 266 -14.66 16.50 -18.25
N PRO A 267 -13.95 16.64 -19.39
CA PRO A 267 -13.99 15.60 -20.41
C PRO A 267 -13.44 14.29 -19.84
N VAL A 268 -14.08 13.16 -20.18
CA VAL A 268 -13.70 11.84 -19.64
C VAL A 268 -13.15 10.95 -20.74
N VAL A 269 -11.89 10.57 -20.62
CA VAL A 269 -11.27 9.47 -21.37
C VAL A 269 -11.62 8.16 -20.65
N SER A 270 -12.63 7.44 -21.13
CA SER A 270 -13.08 6.17 -20.55
C SER A 270 -12.66 5.00 -21.43
N LEU A 271 -11.83 4.10 -20.89
CA LEU A 271 -11.41 2.90 -21.62
C LEU A 271 -12.58 1.94 -21.88
N ASP A 272 -13.56 1.90 -20.98
CA ASP A 272 -14.79 1.12 -21.18
C ASP A 272 -15.58 1.67 -22.37
N ARG A 273 -15.82 2.99 -22.43
CA ARG A 273 -16.51 3.59 -23.59
C ARG A 273 -15.75 3.42 -24.90
N ILE A 274 -14.40 3.44 -24.86
CA ILE A 274 -13.57 3.21 -26.05
C ILE A 274 -13.69 1.75 -26.49
N ARG A 275 -13.67 0.80 -25.54
CA ARG A 275 -13.86 -0.62 -25.79
C ARG A 275 -15.21 -0.91 -26.46
N ASP A 276 -16.28 -0.29 -25.96
CA ASP A 276 -17.63 -0.44 -26.51
C ASP A 276 -17.71 0.12 -27.94
N ARG A 277 -17.14 1.31 -28.19
CA ARG A 277 -17.10 1.91 -29.54
C ARG A 277 -16.31 1.10 -30.55
N LEU A 278 -15.24 0.43 -30.11
CA LEU A 278 -14.40 -0.41 -30.95
C LEU A 278 -14.98 -1.82 -31.14
N GLY A 279 -16.06 -2.18 -30.43
CA GLY A 279 -16.65 -3.52 -30.48
C GLY A 279 -15.72 -4.63 -29.97
N ILE A 280 -14.76 -4.29 -29.10
CA ILE A 280 -13.75 -5.23 -28.58
C ILE A 280 -14.32 -5.87 -27.31
N GLY A 281 -14.44 -7.20 -27.30
CA GLY A 281 -14.91 -7.93 -26.12
C GLY A 281 -13.95 -7.77 -24.92
N PRO A 282 -14.43 -7.96 -23.68
CA PRO A 282 -13.58 -7.89 -22.47
C PRO A 282 -12.39 -8.87 -22.48
N THR A 283 -12.47 -9.93 -23.29
CA THR A 283 -11.47 -11.00 -23.43
C THR A 283 -10.52 -10.80 -24.60
N ASP A 284 -10.81 -9.86 -25.50
CA ASP A 284 -10.07 -9.65 -26.74
C ASP A 284 -8.80 -8.80 -26.51
N ASN A 285 -7.99 -8.59 -27.55
CA ASN A 285 -6.74 -7.84 -27.44
C ASN A 285 -6.98 -6.39 -27.00
N GLN A 286 -6.72 -6.11 -25.72
CA GLN A 286 -6.93 -4.81 -25.08
C GLN A 286 -5.91 -3.74 -25.50
N GLY A 287 -4.91 -4.08 -26.32
CA GLY A 287 -3.86 -3.15 -26.77
C GLY A 287 -4.42 -1.96 -27.54
N ALA A 288 -5.37 -2.20 -28.46
CA ALA A 288 -5.99 -1.15 -29.26
C ALA A 288 -6.81 -0.16 -28.41
N VAL A 289 -7.54 -0.67 -27.40
CA VAL A 289 -8.31 0.16 -26.46
C VAL A 289 -7.38 1.08 -25.67
N LEU A 290 -6.27 0.55 -25.16
CA LEU A 290 -5.27 1.34 -24.44
C LEU A 290 -4.62 2.39 -25.33
N GLN A 291 -4.27 2.04 -26.56
CA GLN A 291 -3.69 2.97 -27.52
C GLN A 291 -4.64 4.13 -27.83
N ALA A 292 -5.89 3.84 -28.16
CA ALA A 292 -6.90 4.85 -28.42
C ALA A 292 -7.14 5.74 -27.18
N GLY A 293 -7.11 5.15 -25.97
CA GLY A 293 -7.16 5.89 -24.71
C GLY A 293 -5.98 6.86 -24.57
N PHE A 294 -4.76 6.41 -24.79
CA PHE A 294 -3.57 7.26 -24.73
C PHE A 294 -3.57 8.36 -25.81
N GLU A 295 -4.04 8.07 -27.01
CA GLU A 295 -4.18 9.07 -28.07
C GLU A 295 -5.19 10.17 -27.68
N ALA A 296 -6.33 9.80 -27.10
CA ALA A 296 -7.29 10.75 -26.57
C ALA A 296 -6.70 11.60 -25.42
N ALA A 297 -5.98 10.98 -24.48
CA ALA A 297 -5.30 11.70 -23.41
C ALA A 297 -4.23 12.67 -23.93
N ARG A 298 -3.41 12.24 -24.92
CA ARG A 298 -2.41 13.12 -25.57
C ARG A 298 -3.05 14.34 -26.22
N ALA A 299 -4.24 14.20 -26.81
CA ALA A 299 -4.95 15.35 -27.37
C ALA A 299 -5.31 16.38 -26.29
N HIS A 300 -5.79 15.93 -25.13
CA HIS A 300 -6.07 16.80 -23.98
C HIS A 300 -4.79 17.47 -23.44
N HIS A 301 -3.73 16.68 -23.22
CA HIS A 301 -2.46 17.19 -22.74
C HIS A 301 -1.85 18.27 -23.67
N ARG A 302 -1.81 18.02 -24.99
CA ARG A 302 -1.28 18.99 -25.97
C ARG A 302 -2.09 20.29 -26.01
N ALA A 303 -3.37 20.22 -25.68
CA ALA A 303 -4.25 21.37 -25.58
C ALA A 303 -4.20 22.06 -24.21
N GLY A 304 -3.42 21.56 -23.24
CA GLY A 304 -3.41 22.05 -21.87
C GLY A 304 -4.76 21.90 -21.16
N ARG A 305 -5.61 20.97 -21.61
CA ARG A 305 -6.99 20.83 -21.13
C ARG A 305 -7.07 19.78 -20.04
N ASP A 306 -7.60 20.15 -18.88
CA ASP A 306 -7.90 19.23 -17.77
C ASP A 306 -8.89 18.15 -18.21
N PHE A 307 -8.69 16.92 -17.71
CA PHE A 307 -9.53 15.78 -18.06
C PHE A 307 -9.50 14.67 -17.00
N ALA A 308 -10.49 13.78 -17.05
CA ALA A 308 -10.52 12.58 -16.25
C ALA A 308 -10.14 11.34 -17.06
N TRP A 309 -9.30 10.49 -16.48
CA TRP A 309 -8.99 9.15 -16.99
C TRP A 309 -9.78 8.11 -16.19
N ASN A 310 -10.80 7.53 -16.81
CA ASN A 310 -11.65 6.52 -16.17
C ASN A 310 -11.33 5.11 -16.67
N ALA A 311 -10.67 4.32 -15.82
CA ALA A 311 -10.31 2.94 -16.12
C ALA A 311 -10.28 2.08 -14.84
N THR A 312 -10.20 0.77 -15.01
CA THR A 312 -10.04 -0.17 -13.90
C THR A 312 -8.55 -0.29 -13.53
N CYS A 313 -7.99 0.76 -12.92
CA CYS A 313 -6.57 0.90 -12.59
C CYS A 313 -6.23 0.38 -11.16
N LEU A 314 -6.43 -0.91 -10.91
CA LEU A 314 -6.40 -1.47 -9.55
C LEU A 314 -5.01 -1.86 -9.03
N SER A 315 -4.03 -2.07 -9.92
CA SER A 315 -2.64 -2.35 -9.51
C SER A 315 -1.73 -1.17 -9.81
N ARG A 316 -0.64 -1.05 -9.07
CA ARG A 316 0.37 0.00 -9.30
C ARG A 316 0.87 -0.01 -10.73
N ARG A 317 1.14 -1.19 -11.28
CA ARG A 317 1.58 -1.37 -12.68
C ARG A 317 0.57 -0.81 -13.70
N THR A 318 -0.73 -0.95 -13.44
CA THR A 318 -1.76 -0.41 -14.36
C THR A 318 -1.88 1.11 -14.25
N ARG A 319 -1.84 1.66 -13.03
CA ARG A 319 -1.85 3.12 -12.80
C ARG A 319 -0.63 3.80 -13.41
N GLU A 320 0.55 3.20 -13.27
CA GLU A 320 1.81 3.77 -13.75
C GLU A 320 1.79 4.07 -15.26
N LYS A 321 1.00 3.35 -16.07
CA LYS A 321 0.93 3.63 -17.51
C LYS A 321 0.28 4.98 -17.82
N SER A 322 -0.87 5.27 -17.19
CA SER A 322 -1.59 6.55 -17.38
C SER A 322 -0.92 7.68 -16.62
N VAL A 323 -0.41 7.39 -15.42
CA VAL A 323 0.35 8.33 -14.60
C VAL A 323 1.66 8.72 -15.30
N GLY A 324 2.38 7.76 -15.88
CA GLY A 324 3.59 7.99 -16.67
C GLY A 324 3.34 8.92 -17.85
N LEU A 325 2.29 8.65 -18.64
CA LEU A 325 1.91 9.55 -19.73
C LEU A 325 1.62 10.97 -19.24
N ALA A 326 0.87 11.13 -18.14
CA ALA A 326 0.58 12.45 -17.59
C ALA A 326 1.87 13.19 -17.20
N ARG A 327 2.83 12.48 -16.59
CA ARG A 327 4.13 13.03 -16.21
C ARG A 327 4.96 13.48 -17.40
N ASP A 328 4.94 12.75 -18.53
CA ASP A 328 5.66 13.14 -19.75
C ASP A 328 5.18 14.50 -20.30
N TYR A 329 3.98 14.93 -19.92
CA TYR A 329 3.37 16.21 -20.27
C TYR A 329 3.40 17.24 -19.12
N ASP A 330 4.22 17.01 -18.09
CA ASP A 330 4.33 17.86 -16.91
C ASP A 330 2.97 18.13 -16.23
N ALA A 331 2.09 17.13 -16.26
CA ALA A 331 0.73 17.24 -15.72
C ALA A 331 0.68 17.05 -14.20
N GLU A 332 -0.20 17.80 -13.55
CA GLU A 332 -0.62 17.51 -12.18
C GLU A 332 -1.56 16.30 -12.18
N VAL A 333 -1.38 15.37 -11.24
CA VAL A 333 -2.11 14.10 -11.20
C VAL A 333 -2.78 13.96 -9.85
N THR A 334 -4.10 13.74 -9.86
CA THR A 334 -4.91 13.37 -8.70
C THR A 334 -5.47 11.98 -8.93
N ILE A 335 -5.23 11.05 -7.99
CA ILE A 335 -5.87 9.73 -8.01
C ILE A 335 -7.09 9.76 -7.07
N VAL A 336 -8.24 9.34 -7.59
CA VAL A 336 -9.45 9.06 -6.81
C VAL A 336 -9.64 7.55 -6.79
N SER A 337 -9.35 6.93 -5.66
CA SER A 337 -9.53 5.48 -5.43
C SER A 337 -10.89 5.22 -4.80
N LEU A 338 -11.79 4.55 -5.52
CA LEU A 338 -13.04 4.07 -4.96
C LEU A 338 -12.77 2.78 -4.20
N ASP A 339 -12.53 2.94 -2.91
CA ASP A 339 -12.13 1.87 -2.02
C ASP A 339 -13.34 1.18 -1.39
N VAL A 340 -14.14 0.53 -2.24
CA VAL A 340 -15.38 -0.13 -1.83
C VAL A 340 -15.18 -1.63 -1.58
N PRO A 341 -15.96 -2.24 -0.67
CA PRO A 341 -16.03 -3.69 -0.53
C PRO A 341 -16.42 -4.39 -1.84
N LEU A 342 -15.83 -5.54 -2.11
CA LEU A 342 -16.09 -6.38 -3.28
C LEU A 342 -17.57 -6.71 -3.43
N GLU A 343 -18.23 -7.13 -2.35
CA GLU A 343 -19.65 -7.52 -2.39
C GLU A 343 -20.56 -6.31 -2.67
N ALA A 344 -20.18 -5.10 -2.23
CA ALA A 344 -20.88 -3.87 -2.60
C ALA A 344 -20.73 -3.57 -4.10
N ALA A 345 -19.52 -3.72 -4.65
CA ALA A 345 -19.26 -3.56 -6.08
C ALA A 345 -20.01 -4.60 -6.93
N LEU A 346 -20.04 -5.86 -6.50
CA LEU A 346 -20.78 -6.95 -7.17
C LEU A 346 -22.28 -6.69 -7.17
N THR A 347 -22.85 -6.28 -6.03
CA THR A 347 -24.27 -5.94 -5.91
C THR A 347 -24.65 -4.81 -6.87
N ARG A 348 -23.86 -3.73 -6.92
CA ARG A 348 -24.05 -2.63 -7.88
C ARG A 348 -23.90 -3.08 -9.32
N ASN A 349 -22.94 -3.97 -9.60
CA ASN A 349 -22.69 -4.48 -10.94
C ASN A 349 -23.86 -5.30 -11.50
N ARG A 350 -24.57 -6.06 -10.66
CA ARG A 350 -25.77 -6.82 -11.07
C ARG A 350 -26.90 -5.94 -11.59
N GLY A 351 -26.98 -4.68 -11.14
CA GLY A 351 -27.99 -3.71 -11.58
C GLY A 351 -27.64 -2.94 -12.85
N ARG A 352 -26.49 -3.22 -13.50
CA ARG A 352 -26.06 -2.52 -14.72
C ARG A 352 -26.80 -3.07 -15.95
N ALA A 353 -27.00 -2.22 -16.97
CA ALA A 353 -27.50 -2.66 -18.26
C ALA A 353 -26.60 -3.73 -18.90
N GLU A 354 -25.28 -3.57 -18.76
CA GLU A 354 -24.26 -4.54 -19.17
C GLU A 354 -23.34 -4.88 -17.99
N PRO A 355 -23.67 -5.93 -17.22
CA PRO A 355 -22.86 -6.37 -16.09
C PRO A 355 -21.53 -6.98 -16.56
N VAL A 356 -20.44 -6.66 -15.86
CA VAL A 356 -19.17 -7.39 -16.03
C VAL A 356 -19.30 -8.75 -15.32
N PRO A 357 -18.84 -9.87 -15.89
CA PRO A 357 -18.95 -11.18 -15.24
C PRO A 357 -18.31 -11.20 -13.85
N GLU A 358 -19.02 -11.76 -12.86
CA GLU A 358 -18.56 -11.83 -11.47
C GLU A 358 -17.15 -12.43 -11.30
N PRO A 359 -16.78 -13.54 -11.98
CA PRO A 359 -15.42 -14.09 -11.89
C PRO A 359 -14.32 -13.11 -12.31
N VAL A 360 -14.61 -12.20 -13.25
CA VAL A 360 -13.67 -11.16 -13.68
C VAL A 360 -13.47 -10.12 -12.58
N ILE A 361 -14.54 -9.71 -11.90
CA ILE A 361 -14.48 -8.73 -10.80
C ILE A 361 -13.72 -9.30 -9.61
N ARG A 362 -13.98 -10.57 -9.23
CA ARG A 362 -13.24 -11.24 -8.15
C ARG A 362 -11.74 -11.31 -8.46
N LYS A 363 -11.37 -11.72 -9.68
CA LYS A 363 -9.97 -11.73 -10.13
C LYS A 363 -9.30 -10.36 -10.13
N LEU A 364 -10.07 -9.29 -10.35
CA LEU A 364 -9.58 -7.91 -10.28
C LEU A 364 -9.37 -7.47 -8.83
N ALA A 365 -10.24 -7.88 -7.91
CA ALA A 365 -10.11 -7.62 -6.48
C ALA A 365 -8.87 -8.32 -5.89
N ASP A 366 -8.59 -9.57 -6.29
CA ASP A 366 -7.38 -10.30 -5.87
C ASP A 366 -6.06 -9.59 -6.24
N ARG A 367 -6.11 -8.66 -7.20
CA ARG A 367 -4.97 -7.90 -7.72
C ARG A 367 -4.97 -6.45 -7.28
N ARG A 368 -5.92 -6.06 -6.44
CA ARG A 368 -6.10 -4.69 -6.01
C ARG A 368 -5.04 -4.30 -5.00
N GLU A 369 -4.36 -3.21 -5.28
CA GLU A 369 -3.33 -2.62 -4.44
C GLU A 369 -3.73 -1.17 -4.11
N PRO A 370 -3.45 -0.68 -2.89
CA PRO A 370 -3.69 0.71 -2.57
C PRO A 370 -2.91 1.61 -3.53
N ALA A 371 -3.48 2.75 -3.91
CA ALA A 371 -2.72 3.81 -4.56
C ALA A 371 -1.74 4.42 -3.55
N LEU A 372 -0.48 4.60 -3.92
CA LEU A 372 0.57 5.08 -3.02
C LEU A 372 0.94 6.54 -3.31
N GLU A 373 1.56 7.19 -2.32
CA GLU A 373 1.93 8.60 -2.27
C GLU A 373 2.97 8.98 -3.34
N GLY A 374 3.71 7.98 -3.85
CA GLY A 374 4.64 8.10 -4.97
C GLY A 374 3.97 8.04 -6.35
N GLU A 375 2.66 7.81 -6.42
CA GLU A 375 1.94 7.71 -7.69
C GLU A 375 1.37 9.05 -8.16
N ALA A 376 0.86 9.90 -7.25
CA ALA A 376 0.15 11.13 -7.60
C ALA A 376 0.44 12.32 -6.67
N HIS A 377 0.14 13.52 -7.16
CA HIS A 377 0.32 14.78 -6.42
C HIS A 377 -0.71 14.84 -5.28
N LEU A 378 -1.93 14.43 -5.58
CA LEU A 378 -3.02 14.28 -4.63
C LEU A 378 -3.60 12.86 -4.73
N LEU A 379 -4.04 12.35 -3.59
CA LEU A 379 -4.68 11.05 -3.48
C LEU A 379 -5.90 11.16 -2.57
N VAL A 380 -7.04 10.70 -3.05
CA VAL A 380 -8.30 10.67 -2.33
C VAL A 380 -8.86 9.27 -2.40
N SER A 381 -9.27 8.74 -1.24
CA SER A 381 -10.05 7.52 -1.17
C SER A 381 -11.54 7.86 -1.02
N VAL A 382 -12.40 7.08 -1.67
CA VAL A 382 -13.85 7.21 -1.60
C VAL A 382 -14.44 5.88 -1.18
N ASP A 383 -15.16 5.85 -0.06
CA ASP A 383 -15.74 4.62 0.48
C ASP A 383 -17.07 4.24 -0.21
N ALA A 384 -17.71 3.18 0.28
CA ALA A 384 -18.99 2.71 -0.26
C ALA A 384 -20.15 3.69 -0.06
N HIS A 385 -20.04 4.62 0.89
CA HIS A 385 -21.04 5.64 1.20
C HIS A 385 -20.78 6.98 0.49
N GLY A 386 -19.68 7.07 -0.27
CA GLY A 386 -19.28 8.29 -0.98
C GLY A 386 -18.48 9.27 -0.11
N VAL A 387 -18.08 8.87 1.11
CA VAL A 387 -17.23 9.69 1.98
C VAL A 387 -15.84 9.77 1.36
N GLN A 388 -15.35 11.00 1.20
CA GLN A 388 -14.04 11.26 0.61
C GLN A 388 -13.01 11.48 1.72
N THR A 389 -11.92 10.72 1.69
CA THR A 389 -10.79 10.82 2.62
C THR A 389 -9.53 11.23 1.86
N PRO A 390 -9.03 12.48 2.01
CA PRO A 390 -7.74 12.89 1.46
C PRO A 390 -6.62 12.10 2.12
N LEU A 391 -5.83 11.34 1.36
CA LEU A 391 -4.76 10.49 1.90
C LEU A 391 -3.41 11.19 1.91
N ILE A 392 -3.25 12.21 1.08
CA ILE A 392 -2.07 13.09 1.07
C ILE A 392 -2.52 14.45 1.62
N PRO A 393 -1.90 14.95 2.69
CA PRO A 393 -2.21 16.29 3.17
C PRO A 393 -1.88 17.32 2.08
N PRO A 394 -2.70 18.37 1.90
CA PRO A 394 -2.33 19.47 1.04
C PRO A 394 -1.01 20.07 1.52
N ALA A 395 -0.20 20.60 0.61
CA ALA A 395 0.99 21.35 1.00
C ALA A 395 0.58 22.42 2.04
N PRO A 396 1.36 22.65 3.10
CA PRO A 396 1.12 23.80 3.95
C PRO A 396 1.10 25.02 3.02
N SER A 397 -0.01 25.76 3.03
CA SER A 397 -0.07 27.05 2.32
C SER A 397 1.14 27.85 2.79
N GLY A 398 1.99 28.29 1.86
CA GLY A 398 3.04 29.25 2.17
C GLY A 398 2.44 30.45 2.90
N PRO A 399 3.25 31.25 3.62
CA PRO A 399 2.74 32.45 4.26
C PRO A 399 1.94 33.24 3.22
N ASP A 400 0.67 33.50 3.54
CA ASP A 400 -0.21 34.37 2.77
C ASP A 400 0.61 35.63 2.45
N PRO A 401 0.71 36.08 1.18
CA PRO A 401 1.36 37.35 0.90
C PRO A 401 0.66 38.38 1.78
N SER A 402 1.41 38.94 2.74
CA SER A 402 0.93 39.93 3.68
C SER A 402 0.03 40.92 2.93
N PRO A 403 -1.22 41.13 3.35
CA PRO A 403 -1.92 42.32 2.91
C PRO A 403 -1.12 43.48 3.53
N ASP A 404 -0.65 44.39 2.68
CA ASP A 404 0.19 45.55 3.01
C ASP A 404 1.69 45.22 3.18
N THR A 405 2.52 45.51 2.17
CA THR A 405 3.08 46.85 1.84
C THR A 405 3.83 46.83 0.51
#